data_AF-A0A9D6CPI4-F1
#
_entry.id   AF-A0A9D6CPI4-F1
#
_cell.length_a   1.000
_cell.length_b   1.000
_cell.length_c   1.000
_cell.angle_alpha   90.00
_cell.angle_beta   90.00
_cell.angle_gamma   90.00
#
_symmetry.space_group_name_H-M   'P 1'
#
loop_
_entity.id
_entity.type
_entity.pdbx_description
1 polymer ?
#
loop_
_entity_poly.entity_id
_entity_poly.type
_entity_poly.pdbx_seq_one_letter_code
_entity_poly.pdbx_strand_id
1 'polypeptide(L)'
;MDVQPPRIYPCLRYEDAPAMIEWLVRAFAFEKNAVYAADDGSIAHAQLSFGSAMIMLGSGKNSDSELDKVFRTPREAGPLSSQTIYIAVDDVDAHHNRAKAAGAEILMELTDQPYGSRDYICKDPEGNVWCFGTYWPKVGEEPQ
;
A
#
# COMPACT_ATOMS: atom_id res chain seq x y z
N MET A 1 6.39 -5.95 27.65
CA MET A 1 7.36 -5.41 26.67
C MET A 1 6.67 -4.27 25.97
N ASP A 2 7.27 -3.09 25.93
CA ASP A 2 6.72 -1.98 25.15
C ASP A 2 6.79 -2.36 23.67
N VAL A 3 5.64 -2.33 23.01
CA VAL A 3 5.56 -2.54 21.56
C VAL A 3 6.27 -1.35 20.92
N GLN A 4 7.44 -1.61 20.32
CA GLN A 4 8.18 -0.59 19.59
C GLN A 4 7.46 -0.30 18.26
N PRO A 5 7.30 0.97 17.87
CA PRO A 5 6.76 1.29 16.56
C PRO A 5 7.69 0.81 15.44
N PRO A 6 7.17 0.56 14.23
CA PRO A 6 7.99 0.33 13.05
C PRO A 6 9.02 1.46 12.85
N ARG A 7 10.16 1.14 12.25
CA ARG A 7 11.19 2.14 11.89
C ARG A 7 11.26 2.44 10.39
N ILE A 8 10.45 1.75 9.59
CA ILE A 8 10.38 1.89 8.13
C ILE A 8 8.91 2.04 7.78
N TYR A 9 8.59 3.04 6.96
CA TYR A 9 7.24 3.34 6.51
C TYR A 9 7.28 3.61 5.01
N PRO A 10 6.64 2.77 4.18
CA PRO A 10 6.43 3.10 2.78
C PRO A 10 5.63 4.41 2.67
N CYS A 11 6.10 5.30 1.80
CA CYS A 11 5.48 6.59 1.55
C CYS A 11 4.92 6.63 0.13
N LEU A 12 3.61 6.73 -0.01
CA LEU A 12 2.90 6.72 -1.29
C LEU A 12 2.44 8.12 -1.69
N ARG A 13 2.28 8.31 -3.01
CA ARG A 13 1.68 9.52 -3.58
C ARG A 13 0.50 9.13 -4.47
N TYR A 14 -0.59 9.85 -4.28
CA TYR A 14 -1.84 9.69 -5.01
C TYR A 14 -2.29 11.02 -5.58
N GLU A 15 -2.81 11.02 -6.80
CA GLU A 15 -3.49 12.16 -7.41
C GLU A 15 -4.76 12.50 -6.60
N ASP A 16 -5.60 11.50 -6.30
CA ASP A 16 -6.79 11.63 -5.45
C ASP A 16 -6.63 10.85 -4.14
N ALA A 17 -5.74 11.36 -3.28
CA ALA A 17 -5.48 10.77 -1.97
C ALA A 17 -6.74 10.59 -1.09
N PRO A 18 -7.71 11.54 -1.03
CA PRO A 18 -8.95 11.32 -0.30
C PRO A 18 -9.71 10.07 -0.78
N ALA A 19 -9.91 9.91 -2.10
CA ALA A 19 -10.61 8.75 -2.64
C ALA A 19 -9.81 7.45 -2.39
N MET A 20 -8.48 7.53 -2.54
CA MET A 20 -7.60 6.37 -2.35
C MET A 20 -7.52 5.92 -0.89
N ILE A 21 -7.60 6.83 0.09
CA ILE A 21 -7.73 6.44 1.50
C ILE A 21 -8.99 5.58 1.72
N GLU A 22 -10.15 6.02 1.23
CA GLU A 22 -11.39 5.24 1.38
C GLU A 22 -11.31 3.90 0.62
N TRP A 23 -10.68 3.91 -0.55
CA TRP A 23 -10.49 2.71 -1.34
C TRP A 23 -9.57 1.70 -0.63
N LEU A 24 -8.43 2.12 -0.08
CA LEU A 24 -7.50 1.25 0.64
C LEU A 24 -8.12 0.64 1.89
N VAL A 25 -8.91 1.41 2.64
CA VAL A 25 -9.67 0.91 3.80
C VAL A 25 -10.69 -0.15 3.35
N ARG A 26 -11.46 0.14 2.29
CA ARG A 26 -12.49 -0.77 1.79
C ARG A 26 -11.89 -2.01 1.11
N ALA A 27 -10.86 -1.88 0.30
CA ALA A 27 -10.32 -2.95 -0.55
C ALA A 27 -9.29 -3.81 0.19
N PHE A 28 -8.36 -3.17 0.92
CA PHE A 28 -7.20 -3.82 1.55
C PHE A 28 -7.27 -3.85 3.07
N ALA A 29 -8.43 -3.50 3.65
CA ALA A 29 -8.67 -3.57 5.09
C ALA A 29 -7.71 -2.72 5.96
N PHE A 30 -7.11 -1.67 5.39
CA PHE A 30 -6.41 -0.67 6.18
C PHE A 30 -7.36 0.06 7.14
N GLU A 31 -6.81 0.61 8.21
CA GLU A 31 -7.50 1.50 9.14
C GLU A 31 -6.89 2.90 9.09
N LYS A 32 -7.71 3.94 9.30
CA LYS A 32 -7.23 5.33 9.36
C LYS A 32 -6.67 5.59 10.76
N ASN A 33 -5.37 5.78 10.86
CA ASN A 33 -4.73 6.17 12.12
C ASN A 33 -4.67 7.69 12.29
N ALA A 34 -4.30 8.41 11.22
CA ALA A 34 -4.30 9.87 11.19
C ALA A 34 -4.50 10.37 9.76
N VAL A 35 -5.30 11.42 9.58
CA VAL A 35 -5.53 12.06 8.27
C VAL A 35 -5.55 13.57 8.47
N TYR A 36 -4.62 14.26 7.82
CA TYR A 36 -4.48 15.71 7.86
C TYR A 36 -4.75 16.28 6.47
N ALA A 37 -5.91 16.89 6.30
CA ALA A 37 -6.30 17.59 5.09
C ALA A 37 -5.66 18.99 5.02
N ALA A 38 -5.38 19.47 3.81
CA ALA A 38 -5.05 20.86 3.53
C ALA A 38 -6.32 21.66 3.22
N ASP A 39 -6.20 22.99 3.18
CA ASP A 39 -7.32 23.92 2.96
C ASP A 39 -7.98 23.75 1.58
N ASP A 40 -7.25 23.22 0.59
CA ASP A 40 -7.73 22.94 -0.76
C ASP A 40 -8.42 21.58 -0.92
N GLY A 41 -8.56 20.82 0.19
CA GLY A 41 -9.16 19.49 0.21
C GLY A 41 -8.20 18.34 -0.14
N SER A 42 -6.94 18.63 -0.49
CA SER A 42 -5.90 17.62 -0.66
C SER A 42 -5.45 17.02 0.68
N ILE A 43 -4.74 15.88 0.64
CA ILE A 43 -4.16 15.28 1.84
C ILE A 43 -2.71 15.71 1.98
N ALA A 44 -2.42 16.56 2.97
CA ALA A 44 -1.06 16.94 3.31
C ALA A 44 -0.28 15.74 3.86
N HIS A 45 -0.92 14.94 4.72
CA HIS A 45 -0.34 13.74 5.31
C HIS A 45 -1.43 12.79 5.83
N ALA A 46 -1.28 11.50 5.60
CA ALA A 46 -2.10 10.46 6.20
C ALA A 46 -1.26 9.25 6.62
N GLN A 47 -1.77 8.54 7.61
CA GLN A 47 -1.24 7.30 8.16
C GLN A 47 -2.33 6.25 8.12
N LEU A 48 -2.08 5.16 7.40
CA LEU A 48 -2.97 4.01 7.36
C LEU A 48 -2.28 2.81 8.01
N SER A 49 -2.93 2.21 9.00
CA SER A 49 -2.43 1.05 9.73
C SER A 49 -2.99 -0.26 9.20
N PHE A 50 -2.19 -1.32 9.27
CA PHE A 50 -2.59 -2.69 8.99
C PHE A 50 -1.91 -3.61 10.01
N GLY A 51 -2.69 -4.15 10.95
CA GLY A 51 -2.16 -4.92 12.08
C GLY A 51 -1.10 -4.12 12.84
N SER A 52 0.14 -4.61 12.85
CA SER A 52 1.29 -3.96 13.50
C SER A 52 2.11 -3.03 12.60
N ALA A 53 1.70 -2.83 11.35
CA ALA A 53 2.42 -2.05 10.34
C ALA A 53 1.64 -0.81 9.91
N MET A 54 2.32 0.10 9.19
CA MET A 54 1.74 1.34 8.72
C MET A 54 2.38 1.80 7.41
N ILE A 55 1.57 2.42 6.57
CA ILE A 55 2.00 3.22 5.42
C ILE A 55 1.70 4.69 5.67
N MET A 56 2.47 5.56 5.03
CA MET A 56 2.20 6.99 4.98
C MET A 56 1.86 7.39 3.55
N LEU A 57 0.97 8.36 3.38
CA LEU A 57 0.61 8.85 2.05
C LEU A 57 0.22 10.33 2.08
N GLY A 58 0.21 10.95 0.91
CA GLY A 58 -0.39 12.26 0.71
C GLY A 58 -0.66 12.51 -0.77
N SER A 59 -1.39 13.59 -1.06
CA SER A 59 -1.65 14.01 -2.42
C SER A 59 -0.34 14.35 -3.15
N GLY A 60 -0.26 14.00 -4.43
CA GLY A 60 0.73 14.53 -5.35
C GLY A 60 0.57 16.05 -5.42
N LYS A 61 1.67 16.79 -5.25
CA LYS A 61 1.64 18.24 -5.37
C LYS A 61 2.04 18.63 -6.78
N ASN A 62 1.17 19.34 -7.49
CA ASN A 62 1.54 20.07 -8.69
C ASN A 62 2.25 21.38 -8.28
N SER A 63 3.42 21.28 -7.66
CA SER A 63 4.26 22.42 -7.35
C SER A 63 5.61 22.29 -8.04
N ASP A 64 6.25 23.42 -8.33
CA ASP A 64 7.56 23.46 -8.98
C ASP A 64 8.73 23.10 -8.04
N SER A 65 8.44 22.60 -6.82
CA SER A 65 9.49 22.23 -5.87
C SER A 65 10.35 21.07 -6.38
N GLU A 66 11.66 21.11 -6.12
CA GLU A 66 12.57 20.02 -6.49
C GLU A 66 12.19 18.68 -5.83
N LEU A 67 11.51 18.72 -4.69
CA LEU A 67 11.00 17.51 -4.03
C LEU A 67 9.83 16.89 -4.78
N ASP A 68 8.90 17.71 -5.30
CA ASP A 68 7.73 17.22 -6.03
C ASP A 68 8.13 16.63 -7.40
N LYS A 69 9.26 17.05 -7.96
CA LYS A 69 9.83 16.43 -9.18
C LYS A 69 10.29 14.98 -8.94
N VAL A 70 10.61 14.60 -7.70
CA VAL A 70 11.11 13.27 -7.35
C VAL A 70 10.02 12.38 -6.76
N PHE A 71 9.05 12.96 -6.04
CA PHE A 71 7.90 12.24 -5.48
C PHE A 71 6.72 12.20 -6.46
N ARG A 72 6.85 11.33 -7.47
CA ARG A 72 5.87 11.16 -8.54
C ARG A 72 4.81 10.12 -8.19
N THR A 73 3.58 10.33 -8.65
CA THR A 73 2.55 9.29 -8.69
C THR A 73 2.93 8.18 -9.69
N PRO A 74 2.39 6.96 -9.58
CA PRO A 74 2.66 5.91 -10.56
C PRO A 74 2.30 6.33 -11.99
N ARG A 75 1.20 7.07 -12.17
CA ARG A 75 0.79 7.61 -13.47
C ARG A 75 1.84 8.54 -14.09
N GLU A 76 2.48 9.39 -13.28
CA GLU A 76 3.56 10.29 -13.74
C GLU A 76 4.90 9.58 -13.98
N ALA A 77 5.13 8.45 -13.31
CA ALA A 77 6.35 7.64 -13.46
C ALA A 77 6.30 6.73 -14.71
N GLY A 78 5.12 6.49 -15.27
CA GLY A 78 4.92 5.64 -16.44
C GLY A 78 4.66 4.17 -16.09
N PRO A 79 4.64 3.26 -17.09
CA PRO A 79 4.12 1.90 -16.92
C PRO A 79 4.99 0.98 -16.06
N LEU A 80 6.21 1.40 -15.71
CA LEU A 80 7.14 0.62 -14.90
C LEU A 80 7.00 1.04 -13.44
N SER A 81 6.56 0.13 -12.58
CA SER A 81 6.61 0.35 -11.14
C SER A 81 8.04 0.08 -10.65
N SER A 82 8.67 1.09 -10.04
CA SER A 82 9.99 0.94 -9.41
C SER A 82 9.91 0.36 -8.00
N GLN A 83 8.71 0.25 -7.43
CA GLN A 83 8.48 -0.20 -6.05
C GLN A 83 7.24 -1.10 -5.96
N THR A 84 7.29 -2.07 -5.05
CA THR A 84 6.16 -2.93 -4.67
C THR A 84 6.14 -3.04 -3.15
N ILE A 85 4.96 -2.96 -2.56
CA ILE A 85 4.78 -3.20 -1.12
C ILE A 85 4.26 -4.62 -0.94
N TYR A 86 4.96 -5.43 -0.13
CA TYR A 86 4.48 -6.74 0.31
C TYR A 86 3.73 -6.61 1.64
N ILE A 87 2.53 -7.19 1.74
CA ILE A 87 1.72 -7.21 2.96
C ILE A 87 1.41 -8.66 3.31
N ALA A 88 1.86 -9.10 4.49
CA ALA A 88 1.49 -10.38 5.04
C ALA A 88 0.04 -10.34 5.55
N VAL A 89 -0.77 -11.32 5.13
CA VAL A 89 -2.18 -11.45 5.52
C VAL A 89 -2.47 -12.88 5.98
N ASP A 90 -3.41 -13.03 6.92
CA ASP A 90 -3.76 -14.35 7.45
C ASP A 90 -4.55 -15.20 6.44
N ASP A 91 -5.45 -14.59 5.66
CA ASP A 91 -6.27 -15.24 4.63
C ASP A 91 -6.16 -14.48 3.30
N VAL A 92 -5.21 -14.94 2.46
CA VAL A 92 -4.91 -14.31 1.18
C VAL A 92 -6.02 -14.51 0.14
N ASP A 93 -6.74 -15.62 0.18
CA ASP A 93 -7.85 -15.90 -0.75
C ASP A 93 -9.03 -14.96 -0.46
N ALA A 94 -9.40 -14.76 0.80
CA ALA A 94 -10.42 -13.79 1.20
C ALA A 94 -10.00 -12.35 0.86
N HIS A 95 -8.74 -11.99 1.12
CA HIS A 95 -8.20 -10.68 0.80
C HIS A 95 -8.22 -10.42 -0.72
N HIS A 96 -7.79 -11.39 -1.53
CA HIS A 96 -7.85 -11.32 -2.99
C HIS A 96 -9.27 -11.08 -3.51
N ASN A 97 -10.24 -11.85 -3.02
CA ASN A 97 -11.64 -11.71 -3.44
C ASN A 97 -12.19 -10.31 -3.12
N ARG A 98 -11.85 -9.76 -1.95
CA ARG A 98 -12.20 -8.41 -1.54
C ARG A 98 -11.56 -7.34 -2.44
N ALA A 99 -10.26 -7.46 -2.72
CA ALA A 99 -9.52 -6.56 -3.59
C ALA A 99 -10.11 -6.55 -5.01
N LYS A 100 -10.35 -7.73 -5.59
CA LYS A 100 -10.93 -7.91 -6.92
C LYS A 100 -12.33 -7.30 -7.00
N ALA A 101 -13.18 -7.55 -5.98
CA ALA A 101 -14.52 -6.96 -5.91
C ALA A 101 -14.49 -5.42 -5.77
N ALA A 102 -13.43 -4.86 -5.17
CA ALA A 102 -13.23 -3.41 -5.06
C ALA A 102 -12.62 -2.77 -6.32
N GLY A 103 -12.32 -3.56 -7.36
CA GLY A 103 -11.81 -3.07 -8.64
C GLY A 103 -10.28 -3.02 -8.76
N ALA A 104 -9.54 -3.73 -7.89
CA ALA A 104 -8.10 -3.90 -8.08
C ALA A 104 -7.79 -4.66 -9.38
N GLU A 105 -6.79 -4.23 -10.13
CA GLU A 105 -6.33 -4.94 -11.33
C GLU A 105 -5.38 -6.07 -10.92
N ILE A 106 -5.80 -7.32 -11.07
CA ILE A 106 -4.97 -8.48 -10.73
C ILE A 106 -3.89 -8.68 -11.80
N LEU A 107 -2.62 -8.62 -11.38
CA LEU A 107 -1.46 -8.84 -12.23
C LEU A 107 -0.92 -10.27 -12.13
N MET A 108 -1.06 -10.89 -10.95
CA MET A 108 -0.76 -12.28 -10.70
C MET A 108 -1.91 -12.84 -9.86
N GLU A 109 -2.62 -13.84 -10.39
CA GLU A 109 -3.65 -14.56 -9.64
C GLU A 109 -3.03 -15.37 -8.49
N LEU A 110 -3.88 -15.81 -7.54
CA LEU A 110 -3.47 -16.57 -6.37
C LEU A 110 -2.59 -17.78 -6.73
N THR A 111 -1.34 -17.76 -6.27
CA THR A 111 -0.31 -18.73 -6.65
C THR A 111 0.44 -19.20 -5.41
N ASP A 112 0.53 -20.51 -5.23
CA ASP A 112 1.37 -21.13 -4.20
C ASP A 112 2.85 -21.01 -4.60
N GLN A 113 3.68 -20.57 -3.65
CA GLN A 113 5.07 -20.19 -3.88
C GLN A 113 6.03 -21.26 -3.33
N PRO A 114 7.23 -21.40 -3.91
CA PRO A 114 8.22 -22.39 -3.46
C PRO A 114 8.68 -22.23 -2.00
N TYR A 115 8.56 -21.03 -1.44
CA TYR A 115 8.89 -20.69 -0.05
C TYR A 115 7.69 -20.81 0.90
N GLY A 116 6.67 -21.61 0.52
CA GLY A 116 5.54 -21.95 1.38
C GLY A 116 4.46 -20.87 1.52
N SER A 117 4.62 -19.71 0.86
CA SER A 117 3.59 -18.67 0.80
C SER A 117 2.53 -18.97 -0.24
N ARG A 118 1.36 -18.34 -0.09
CA ARG A 118 0.38 -18.18 -1.16
C ARG A 118 0.18 -16.70 -1.42
N ASP A 119 0.41 -16.28 -2.66
CA ASP A 119 0.55 -14.87 -3.01
C ASP A 119 -0.35 -14.45 -4.17
N TYR A 120 -0.69 -13.17 -4.22
CA TYR A 120 -1.20 -12.52 -5.43
C TYR A 120 -0.61 -11.10 -5.57
N ILE A 121 -0.59 -10.59 -6.79
CA ILE A 121 -0.11 -9.22 -7.09
C ILE A 121 -1.23 -8.45 -7.79
N CYS A 122 -1.45 -7.20 -7.39
CA CYS A 122 -2.41 -6.32 -8.04
C CYS A 122 -1.94 -4.87 -8.14
N LYS A 123 -2.59 -4.09 -9.01
CA LYS A 123 -2.54 -2.64 -8.98
C LYS A 123 -3.77 -2.05 -8.31
N ASP A 124 -3.56 -0.98 -7.56
CA ASP A 124 -4.66 -0.10 -7.12
C ASP A 124 -5.14 0.80 -8.29
N PRO A 125 -6.27 1.52 -8.14
CA PRO A 125 -6.83 2.37 -9.20
C PRO A 125 -5.89 3.47 -9.73
N GLU A 126 -4.86 3.84 -8.99
CA GLU A 126 -3.88 4.84 -9.40
C GLU A 126 -2.53 4.25 -9.84
N GLY A 127 -2.43 2.91 -9.83
CA GLY A 127 -1.34 2.17 -10.44
C GLY A 127 -0.22 1.75 -9.50
N ASN A 128 -0.34 1.92 -8.17
CA ASN A 128 0.66 1.34 -7.26
C ASN A 128 0.55 -0.18 -7.27
N VAL A 129 1.70 -0.85 -7.26
CA VAL A 129 1.77 -2.32 -7.24
C VAL A 129 1.88 -2.82 -5.82
N TRP A 130 1.01 -3.78 -5.50
CA TRP A 130 0.90 -4.42 -4.20
C TRP A 130 1.06 -5.93 -4.34
N CYS A 131 1.83 -6.54 -3.44
CA CYS A 131 1.92 -7.98 -3.27
C CYS A 131 1.32 -8.35 -1.92
N PHE A 132 0.45 -9.36 -1.90
CA PHE A 132 -0.12 -9.89 -0.67
C PHE A 132 0.20 -11.36 -0.59
N GLY A 133 0.52 -11.84 0.60
CA GLY A 133 0.74 -13.26 0.81
C GLY A 133 0.76 -13.67 2.25
N THR A 134 0.98 -14.96 2.49
CA THR A 134 0.93 -15.56 3.83
C THR A 134 2.30 -15.63 4.51
N TYR A 135 3.38 -15.28 3.81
CA TYR A 135 4.74 -15.31 4.36
C TYR A 135 5.03 -14.07 5.23
N TRP A 136 5.29 -14.30 6.51
CA TRP A 136 5.54 -13.24 7.49
C TRP A 136 6.86 -13.45 8.23
N PRO A 137 8.00 -13.03 7.65
CA PRO A 137 9.29 -13.14 8.29
C PRO A 137 9.41 -12.18 9.48
N LYS A 138 10.19 -12.58 10.49
CA LYS A 138 10.50 -11.75 11.66
C LYS A 138 12.00 -11.53 11.79
N VAL A 139 12.37 -10.34 12.27
CA VAL A 139 13.78 -9.97 12.47
C VAL A 139 14.42 -10.93 13.48
N GLY A 140 15.51 -11.57 13.08
CA GLY A 140 16.25 -12.52 13.92
C GLY A 140 15.77 -13.97 13.84
N GLU A 141 14.75 -14.27 13.03
CA GLU A 141 14.34 -15.63 12.70
C GLU A 141 14.92 -16.04 11.34
N GLU A 142 15.29 -17.31 11.19
CA GLU A 142 15.67 -17.87 9.89
C GLU A 142 14.44 -17.93 8.97
N PRO A 143 14.60 -17.68 7.66
CA PRO A 143 13.52 -17.90 6.69
C PRO A 143 13.00 -19.34 6.75
N GLN A 144 11.68 -19.50 6.60
CA GLN A 144 11.03 -20.82 6.49
C GLN A 144 11.28 -21.46 5.12
#